data_AF-A0A1Y5I1D0-F1
#
_entry.id   AF-A0A1Y5I1D0-F1
#
_cell.length_a   1.000
_cell.length_b   1.000
_cell.length_c   1.000
_cell.angle_alpha   90.00
_cell.angle_beta   90.00
_cell.angle_gamma   90.00
#
_symmetry.space_group_name_H-M   'P 1'
#
loop_
_entity.id
_entity.type
_entity.pdbx_description
1 polymer ?
#
loop_
_entity_poly.entity_id
_entity_poly.type
_entity_poly.pdbx_seq_one_letter_code
_entity_poly.pdbx_strand_id
1 'polypeptide(L)'
;KTNRPFTEILTADYMLLNYFSARMLNRLDSVQFTPIEDAQYSDLAFSEDEYKKVKINDVPLAGVLTSHAFIRQYPTTATNVNRHRSYHVFKQFLDTDIFEISGSRVETDDIASENPTMNNPTCTGCHNVMDPVSSSFRHWQRRDERNVTPKSWDQSQLLAPGFNGEIMPKDEGAPLQWLTQRITQDPRFARATVKTLFQAITGHSLLINPDQHAGQLANQRYNYQQSIIQKIASDFIDSNYNIKQLIKALIMSDYFNSETFVGGSSQLLPSERLTRKLKATLNDNSFSGSNTLLSSNVYQGDQANGIMTLIQQYTATYGACESLKQDLAKLPADRILLPEFDWTSAMLDDGSLSAQTHESIKLNIQNL
;
A
#
# COMPACT_ATOMS: atom_id res chain seq x y z
N LYS A 1 -5.77 -2.49 -20.72
CA LYS A 1 -5.55 -2.84 -22.15
C LYS A 1 -4.30 -3.67 -22.42
N THR A 2 -3.28 -3.67 -21.54
CA THR A 2 -1.92 -4.17 -21.89
C THR A 2 -1.57 -5.58 -21.38
N ASN A 3 -2.44 -6.23 -20.59
CA ASN A 3 -2.21 -7.58 -20.02
C ASN A 3 -0.81 -7.79 -19.38
N ARG A 4 -0.25 -6.72 -18.82
CA ARG A 4 1.05 -6.77 -18.13
C ARG A 4 0.95 -7.65 -16.88
N PRO A 5 2.03 -8.35 -16.51
CA PRO A 5 2.03 -9.21 -15.33
C PRO A 5 1.80 -8.36 -14.08
N PHE A 6 0.95 -8.86 -13.17
CA PHE A 6 0.62 -8.18 -11.93
C PHE A 6 1.83 -8.01 -10.99
N THR A 7 2.91 -8.78 -11.20
CA THR A 7 4.20 -8.63 -10.51
C THR A 7 4.75 -7.20 -10.56
N GLU A 8 4.37 -6.43 -11.59
CA GLU A 8 4.70 -5.00 -11.72
C GLU A 8 4.25 -4.16 -10.52
N ILE A 9 3.24 -4.60 -9.75
CA ILE A 9 2.84 -3.91 -8.51
C ILE A 9 4.01 -3.76 -7.52
N LEU A 10 4.98 -4.68 -7.55
CA LEU A 10 6.18 -4.66 -6.72
C LEU A 10 7.43 -4.27 -7.52
N THR A 11 7.54 -4.69 -8.78
CA THR A 11 8.78 -4.52 -9.56
C THR A 11 8.85 -3.23 -10.36
N ALA A 12 7.81 -2.40 -10.35
CA ALA A 12 7.84 -1.13 -11.07
C ALA A 12 8.94 -0.21 -10.52
N ASP A 13 9.80 0.26 -11.42
CA ASP A 13 10.86 1.23 -11.14
C ASP A 13 10.39 2.69 -11.31
N TYR A 14 9.07 2.90 -11.33
CA TYR A 14 8.43 4.18 -11.55
C TYR A 14 7.21 4.35 -10.64
N MET A 15 6.84 5.60 -10.38
CA MET A 15 5.54 5.98 -9.83
C MET A 15 4.62 6.49 -10.94
N LEU A 16 3.31 6.30 -10.77
CA LEU A 16 2.31 6.97 -11.58
C LEU A 16 1.82 8.19 -10.80
N LEU A 17 2.11 9.37 -11.31
CA LEU A 17 1.72 10.63 -10.70
C LEU A 17 0.86 11.42 -11.69
N ASN A 18 -0.22 12.00 -11.18
CA ASN A 18 -0.90 13.10 -11.84
C ASN A 18 -0.25 14.44 -11.45
N TYR A 19 -0.70 15.54 -12.06
CA TYR A 19 -0.13 16.87 -11.81
C TYR A 19 -0.06 17.21 -10.32
N PHE A 20 -1.14 16.99 -9.58
CA PHE A 20 -1.25 17.35 -8.16
C PHE A 20 -0.29 16.55 -7.27
N SER A 21 -0.19 15.24 -7.51
CA SER A 21 0.75 14.38 -6.77
C SER A 21 2.21 14.64 -7.16
N ALA A 22 2.48 15.01 -8.42
CA ALA A 22 3.80 15.45 -8.85
C ALA A 22 4.19 16.80 -8.20
N ARG A 23 3.24 17.75 -8.09
CA ARG A 23 3.42 19.00 -7.34
C ARG A 23 3.73 18.73 -5.87
N MET A 24 2.92 17.90 -5.20
CA MET A 24 3.12 17.51 -3.80
C MET A 24 4.49 16.87 -3.53
N LEU A 25 4.97 16.05 -4.47
CA LEU A 25 6.27 15.37 -4.33
C LEU A 25 7.44 16.19 -4.86
N ASN A 26 7.19 17.43 -5.31
CA ASN A 26 8.18 18.31 -5.95
C ASN A 26 8.90 17.61 -7.11
N ARG A 27 8.11 17.12 -8.06
CA ARG A 27 8.53 16.38 -9.26
C ARG A 27 7.92 16.94 -10.54
N LEU A 28 7.47 18.19 -10.54
CA LEU A 28 6.96 18.84 -11.77
C LEU A 28 8.06 19.00 -12.82
N ASP A 29 9.32 19.22 -12.41
CA ASP A 29 10.43 19.37 -13.35
C ASP A 29 10.77 18.07 -14.11
N SER A 30 10.36 16.91 -13.59
CA SER A 30 10.67 15.62 -14.20
C SER A 30 9.60 15.11 -15.17
N VAL A 31 8.47 15.80 -15.30
CA VAL A 31 7.35 15.34 -16.13
C VAL A 31 6.47 16.49 -16.61
N GLN A 32 6.06 16.43 -17.88
CA GLN A 32 5.18 17.43 -18.50
C GLN A 32 3.74 16.91 -18.51
N PHE A 33 2.81 17.74 -18.01
CA PHE A 33 1.37 17.49 -18.01
C PHE A 33 0.67 18.36 -19.04
N THR A 34 -0.48 17.90 -19.54
CA THR A 34 -1.25 18.61 -20.56
C THR A 34 -2.21 19.56 -19.87
N PRO A 35 -2.10 20.89 -20.07
CA PRO A 35 -3.05 21.82 -19.50
C PRO A 35 -4.43 21.67 -20.15
N ILE A 36 -5.48 21.89 -19.37
CA ILE A 36 -6.87 21.95 -19.81
C ILE A 36 -7.15 23.35 -20.36
N GLU A 37 -7.62 23.43 -21.60
CA GLU A 37 -8.10 24.68 -22.18
C GLU A 37 -9.34 25.17 -21.43
N ASP A 38 -9.42 26.47 -21.14
CA ASP A 38 -10.52 27.12 -20.40
C ASP A 38 -10.77 26.58 -18.98
N ALA A 39 -9.71 26.16 -18.28
CA ALA A 39 -9.83 25.78 -16.87
C ALA A 39 -10.40 26.92 -16.01
N GLN A 40 -11.34 26.58 -15.12
CA GLN A 40 -11.95 27.53 -14.17
C GLN A 40 -10.90 28.25 -13.31
N TYR A 41 -9.79 27.56 -13.01
CA TYR A 41 -8.65 28.09 -12.26
C TYR A 41 -7.38 27.81 -13.06
N SER A 42 -6.68 28.87 -13.47
CA SER A 42 -5.44 28.76 -14.27
C SER A 42 -4.37 27.89 -13.60
N ASP A 43 -4.30 27.95 -12.26
CA ASP A 43 -3.26 27.28 -11.48
C ASP A 43 -3.57 25.79 -11.21
N LEU A 44 -4.81 25.38 -11.51
CA LEU A 44 -5.30 24.00 -11.40
C LEU A 44 -5.79 23.49 -12.76
N ALA A 45 -5.24 24.02 -13.85
CA ALA A 45 -5.62 23.69 -15.22
C ALA A 45 -5.12 22.29 -15.66
N PHE A 46 -5.18 21.27 -14.81
CA PHE A 46 -4.67 19.93 -15.10
C PHE A 46 -5.67 18.86 -14.69
N SER A 47 -5.76 17.80 -15.49
CA SER A 47 -6.69 16.70 -15.23
C SER A 47 -6.21 15.83 -14.06
N GLU A 48 -7.15 15.43 -13.21
CA GLU A 48 -6.92 14.43 -12.15
C GLU A 48 -6.66 13.03 -12.73
N ASP A 49 -7.14 12.77 -13.95
CA ASP A 49 -7.07 11.47 -14.65
C ASP A 49 -5.80 11.30 -15.50
N GLU A 50 -5.02 12.38 -15.72
CA GLU A 50 -3.77 12.29 -16.47
C GLU A 50 -2.64 11.80 -15.56
N TYR A 51 -2.36 10.49 -15.61
CA TYR A 51 -1.22 9.89 -14.92
C TYR A 51 -0.01 9.72 -15.86
N LYS A 52 1.15 10.16 -15.38
CA LYS A 52 2.44 9.99 -16.06
C LYS A 52 3.38 9.14 -15.22
N LYS A 53 4.25 8.40 -15.90
CA LYS A 53 5.32 7.63 -15.25
C LYS A 53 6.45 8.58 -14.85
N VAL A 54 6.79 8.58 -13.57
CA VAL A 54 7.91 9.34 -13.03
C VAL A 54 8.93 8.37 -12.46
N LYS A 55 10.15 8.42 -12.99
CA LYS A 55 11.30 7.69 -12.44
C LYS A 55 12.08 8.61 -11.51
N ILE A 56 12.69 7.99 -10.50
CA ILE A 56 13.46 8.68 -9.48
C ILE A 56 14.81 7.99 -9.40
N ASN A 57 15.87 8.74 -9.70
CA ASN A 57 17.21 8.20 -9.98
C ASN A 57 18.13 8.18 -8.75
N ASP A 58 17.79 8.86 -7.66
CA ASP A 58 18.58 8.87 -6.43
C ASP A 58 18.45 7.52 -5.69
N VAL A 59 17.23 7.11 -5.37
CA VAL A 59 16.92 5.82 -4.73
C VAL A 59 15.97 5.03 -5.64
N PRO A 60 16.40 3.86 -6.17
CA PRO A 60 15.59 3.05 -7.07
C PRO A 60 14.24 2.66 -6.47
N LEU A 61 13.16 2.83 -7.23
CA LEU A 61 11.81 2.51 -6.80
C LEU A 61 11.50 1.01 -6.95
N ALA A 62 10.61 0.50 -6.12
CA ALA A 62 10.14 -0.88 -6.13
C ALA A 62 8.63 -0.92 -5.83
N GLY A 63 7.86 -0.44 -6.80
CA GLY A 63 6.41 -0.46 -6.82
C GLY A 63 5.78 0.10 -5.55
N VAL A 64 4.73 -0.58 -5.07
CA VAL A 64 3.96 -0.17 -3.89
C VAL A 64 4.80 -0.09 -2.62
N LEU A 65 5.86 -0.90 -2.47
CA LEU A 65 6.70 -0.87 -1.27
C LEU A 65 7.46 0.45 -1.10
N THR A 66 7.66 1.16 -2.21
CA THR A 66 8.32 2.47 -2.24
C THR A 66 7.34 3.63 -2.41
N SER A 67 6.04 3.32 -2.45
CA SER A 67 5.00 4.34 -2.50
C SER A 67 4.93 5.10 -1.19
N HIS A 68 4.54 6.38 -1.31
CA HIS A 68 4.30 7.24 -0.15
C HIS A 68 3.29 6.64 0.83
N ALA A 69 2.21 6.05 0.29
CA ALA A 69 1.17 5.43 1.10
C ALA A 69 1.71 4.28 1.96
N PHE A 70 2.48 3.36 1.37
CA PHE A 70 3.03 2.20 2.09
C PHE A 70 4.03 2.62 3.16
N ILE A 71 4.99 3.49 2.81
CA ILE A 71 6.07 3.94 3.68
C ILE A 71 5.53 4.69 4.92
N ARG A 72 4.42 5.42 4.75
CA ARG A 72 3.74 6.12 5.84
C ARG A 72 2.82 5.24 6.66
N GLN A 73 2.05 4.37 6.02
CA GLN A 73 1.15 3.47 6.73
C GLN A 73 1.94 2.54 7.67
N TYR A 74 3.16 2.18 7.26
CA TYR A 74 4.05 1.32 8.02
C TYR A 74 5.32 2.09 8.41
N PRO A 75 5.27 2.93 9.46
CA PRO A 75 6.41 3.74 9.87
C PRO A 75 7.52 2.90 10.47
N THR A 76 8.72 3.48 10.50
CA THR A 76 9.92 2.90 11.13
C THR A 76 10.41 3.79 12.27
N THR A 77 11.14 3.20 13.22
CA THR A 77 11.78 3.90 14.34
C THR A 77 13.24 3.46 14.47
N ALA A 78 14.02 4.17 15.28
CA ALA A 78 15.42 3.81 15.53
C ALA A 78 15.59 2.40 16.14
N THR A 79 14.57 1.87 16.82
CA THR A 79 14.59 0.54 17.44
C THR A 79 13.90 -0.53 16.58
N ASN A 80 12.89 -0.16 15.81
CA ASN A 80 12.18 -1.10 14.92
C ASN A 80 12.92 -1.31 13.59
N VAL A 81 13.65 -0.32 13.09
CA VAL A 81 14.51 -0.37 11.90
C VAL A 81 13.90 -1.12 10.71
N ASN A 82 12.67 -0.74 10.34
CA ASN A 82 11.84 -1.27 9.25
C ASN A 82 11.20 -2.64 9.49
N ARG A 83 11.30 -3.23 10.69
CA ARG A 83 10.71 -4.54 11.00
C ARG A 83 9.19 -4.54 10.84
N HIS A 84 8.54 -3.40 11.09
CA HIS A 84 7.11 -3.23 10.85
C HIS A 84 6.77 -3.26 9.34
N ARG A 85 7.59 -2.66 8.48
CA ARG A 85 7.43 -2.76 7.01
C ARG A 85 7.65 -4.19 6.55
N SER A 86 8.68 -4.86 7.07
CA SER A 86 8.95 -6.28 6.81
C SER A 86 7.77 -7.16 7.18
N TYR A 87 7.17 -6.98 8.36
CA TYR A 87 5.95 -7.67 8.78
C TYR A 87 4.83 -7.55 7.74
N HIS A 88 4.54 -6.32 7.28
CA HIS A 88 3.49 -6.10 6.31
C HIS A 88 3.83 -6.65 4.92
N VAL A 89 5.11 -6.68 4.53
CA VAL A 89 5.54 -7.36 3.30
C VAL A 89 5.19 -8.85 3.36
N PHE A 90 5.54 -9.53 4.45
CA PHE A 90 5.22 -10.95 4.62
C PHE A 90 3.71 -11.21 4.65
N LYS A 91 2.98 -10.37 5.39
CA LYS A 91 1.53 -10.51 5.54
C LYS A 91 0.78 -10.27 4.23
N GLN A 92 1.14 -9.24 3.47
CA GLN A 92 0.38 -8.81 2.30
C GLN A 92 0.82 -9.49 1.00
N PHE A 93 2.12 -9.79 0.87
CA PHE A 93 2.69 -10.27 -0.39
C PHE A 93 3.24 -11.69 -0.32
N LEU A 94 3.27 -12.33 0.85
CA LEU A 94 3.79 -13.69 1.02
C LEU A 94 2.89 -14.59 1.85
N ASP A 95 1.66 -14.16 2.15
CA ASP A 95 0.67 -14.95 2.89
C ASP A 95 1.30 -15.66 4.12
N THR A 96 2.08 -14.89 4.88
CA THR A 96 2.85 -15.35 6.03
C THR A 96 2.63 -14.35 7.15
N ASP A 97 1.95 -14.75 8.23
CA ASP A 97 1.91 -13.95 9.44
C ASP A 97 3.09 -14.33 10.33
N ILE A 98 4.02 -13.38 10.51
CA ILE A 98 5.23 -13.61 11.30
C ILE A 98 4.88 -13.95 12.76
N PHE A 99 3.74 -13.48 13.28
CA PHE A 99 3.32 -13.79 14.65
C PHE A 99 2.79 -15.22 14.82
N GLU A 100 2.43 -15.87 13.72
CA GLU A 100 2.02 -17.28 13.70
C GLU A 100 3.22 -18.23 13.52
N ILE A 101 4.42 -17.71 13.31
CA ILE A 101 5.63 -18.54 13.29
C ILE A 101 5.79 -19.21 14.65
N SER A 102 5.91 -20.54 14.63
CA SER A 102 6.08 -21.37 15.81
C SER A 102 7.42 -21.07 16.48
N GLY A 103 7.41 -20.91 17.81
CA GLY A 103 8.59 -20.62 18.62
C GLY A 103 8.20 -20.27 20.05
N SER A 104 9.15 -20.36 20.97
CA SER A 104 8.95 -19.89 22.35
C SER A 104 8.61 -18.41 22.37
N ARG A 105 7.63 -18.01 23.18
CA ARG A 105 7.34 -16.59 23.39
C ARG A 105 8.37 -16.01 24.36
N VAL A 106 8.62 -14.72 24.23
CA VAL A 106 9.66 -14.00 24.95
C VAL A 106 9.30 -13.93 26.43
N GLU A 107 10.21 -14.37 27.29
CA GLU A 107 10.17 -14.18 28.74
C GLU A 107 11.07 -13.01 29.16
N THR A 108 10.97 -12.54 30.41
CA THR A 108 11.76 -11.40 30.89
C THR A 108 13.27 -11.62 30.83
N ASP A 109 13.71 -12.87 30.93
CA ASP A 109 15.14 -13.21 30.90
C ASP A 109 15.69 -13.18 29.46
N ASP A 110 14.83 -13.30 28.44
CA ASP A 110 15.25 -13.35 27.04
C ASP A 110 15.80 -12.02 26.53
N ILE A 111 15.43 -10.90 27.16
CA ILE A 111 15.90 -9.55 26.83
C ILE A 111 17.17 -9.13 27.57
N ALA A 112 17.68 -9.97 28.48
CA ALA A 112 18.88 -9.67 29.27
C ALA A 112 20.20 -9.87 28.51
N SER A 113 20.15 -10.50 27.33
CA SER A 113 21.32 -10.72 26.47
C SER A 113 21.62 -9.51 25.58
N GLU A 114 22.89 -9.30 25.25
CA GLU A 114 23.29 -8.28 24.27
C GLU A 114 22.77 -8.69 22.88
N ASN A 115 22.06 -7.78 22.19
CA ASN A 115 21.41 -8.00 20.89
C ASN A 115 20.59 -9.31 20.84
N PRO A 116 19.51 -9.42 21.65
CA PRO A 116 18.77 -10.65 21.80
C PRO A 116 18.17 -11.12 20.47
N THR A 117 17.82 -10.19 19.58
CA THR A 117 17.29 -10.47 18.24
C THR A 117 18.24 -11.26 17.34
N MET A 118 19.54 -11.22 17.62
CA MET A 118 20.60 -11.89 16.85
C MET A 118 21.18 -13.11 17.57
N ASN A 119 21.18 -13.08 18.91
CA ASN A 119 21.93 -14.01 19.72
C ASN A 119 21.05 -14.97 20.54
N ASN A 120 19.80 -14.60 20.84
CA ASN A 120 18.90 -15.43 21.65
C ASN A 120 18.05 -16.33 20.71
N PRO A 121 18.14 -17.67 20.84
CA PRO A 121 17.33 -18.61 20.06
C PRO A 121 15.80 -18.36 20.10
N THR A 122 15.29 -17.81 21.20
CA THR A 122 13.86 -17.42 21.33
C THR A 122 13.48 -16.32 20.33
N CYS A 123 14.42 -15.44 20.01
CA CYS A 123 14.20 -14.30 19.12
C CYS A 123 14.66 -14.59 17.67
N THR A 124 15.77 -15.31 17.49
CA THR A 124 16.37 -15.51 16.15
C THR A 124 15.44 -16.21 15.18
N GLY A 125 14.50 -17.05 15.64
CA GLY A 125 13.53 -17.71 14.75
C GLY A 125 12.73 -16.74 13.88
N CYS A 126 12.15 -15.69 14.48
CA CYS A 126 11.43 -14.66 13.74
C CYS A 126 12.38 -13.67 13.05
N HIS A 127 13.49 -13.33 13.71
CA HIS A 127 14.45 -12.35 13.18
C HIS A 127 15.20 -12.84 11.94
N ASN A 128 15.52 -14.14 11.85
CA ASN A 128 16.08 -14.77 10.65
C ASN A 128 15.19 -14.61 9.41
N VAL A 129 13.88 -14.48 9.61
CA VAL A 129 12.90 -14.27 8.54
C VAL A 129 12.70 -12.78 8.25
N MET A 130 12.48 -11.98 9.30
CA MET A 130 12.03 -10.60 9.12
C MET A 130 13.18 -9.59 8.91
N ASP A 131 14.33 -9.79 9.54
CA ASP A 131 15.43 -8.80 9.51
C ASP A 131 16.05 -8.67 8.11
N PRO A 132 16.26 -9.73 7.31
CA PRO A 132 16.78 -9.58 5.96
C PRO A 132 15.87 -8.74 5.03
N VAL A 133 14.55 -8.91 5.15
CA VAL A 133 13.58 -8.09 4.43
C VAL A 133 13.57 -6.66 4.98
N SER A 134 13.65 -6.50 6.30
CA SER A 134 13.76 -5.21 6.97
C SER A 134 14.97 -4.40 6.50
N SER A 135 16.12 -5.07 6.40
CA SER A 135 17.38 -4.48 5.97
C SER A 135 17.37 -4.03 4.50
N SER A 136 16.48 -4.59 3.68
CA SER A 136 16.28 -4.14 2.30
C SER A 136 15.66 -2.72 2.23
N PHE A 137 14.97 -2.27 3.28
CA PHE A 137 14.43 -0.91 3.37
C PHE A 137 15.46 0.15 3.82
N ARG A 138 16.77 -0.15 3.83
CA ARG A 138 17.80 0.76 4.36
C ARG A 138 17.76 2.19 3.81
N HIS A 139 17.35 2.38 2.56
CA HIS A 139 17.25 3.72 1.96
C HIS A 139 15.99 4.50 2.36
N TRP A 140 15.01 3.85 2.97
CA TRP A 140 13.76 4.45 3.44
C TRP A 140 13.77 4.56 4.96
N GLN A 141 13.98 5.78 5.45
CA GLN A 141 14.11 6.05 6.87
C GLN A 141 12.76 6.47 7.48
N ARG A 142 12.79 7.15 8.62
CA ARG A 142 11.61 7.74 9.26
C ARG A 142 10.91 8.66 8.26
N ARG A 143 9.57 8.69 8.30
CA ARG A 143 8.74 9.44 7.35
C ARG A 143 8.96 8.95 5.90
N ASP A 144 8.90 9.84 4.93
CA ASP A 144 9.16 9.63 3.50
C ASP A 144 10.62 9.95 3.11
N GLU A 145 11.52 10.02 4.09
CA GLU A 145 12.94 10.28 3.84
C GLU A 145 13.57 9.13 3.05
N ARG A 146 14.07 9.50 1.87
CA ARG A 146 14.85 8.63 0.99
C ARG A 146 16.28 9.11 0.96
N ASN A 147 17.20 8.25 1.41
CA ASN A 147 18.62 8.57 1.47
C ASN A 147 19.44 7.45 0.81
N VAL A 148 20.21 7.81 -0.21
CA VAL A 148 21.16 6.89 -0.86
C VAL A 148 22.15 6.34 0.17
N THR A 149 22.69 7.21 1.01
CA THR A 149 23.47 6.83 2.19
C THR A 149 22.63 7.13 3.44
N PRO A 150 22.15 6.09 4.13
CA PRO A 150 21.37 6.29 5.34
C PRO A 150 22.16 7.06 6.40
N LYS A 151 21.59 8.14 6.95
CA LYS A 151 22.24 8.96 7.99
C LYS A 151 22.46 8.21 9.31
N SER A 152 21.58 7.26 9.61
CA SER A 152 21.59 6.46 10.85
C SER A 152 21.17 5.03 10.51
N TRP A 153 22.11 4.22 10.01
CA TRP A 153 21.89 2.81 9.77
C TRP A 153 22.92 1.99 10.53
N ASP A 154 22.47 1.40 11.64
CA ASP A 154 23.29 0.51 12.44
C ASP A 154 23.02 -0.94 12.04
N GLN A 155 23.90 -1.49 11.22
CA GLN A 155 23.82 -2.86 10.75
C GLN A 155 24.25 -3.89 11.82
N SER A 156 24.74 -3.44 12.98
CA SER A 156 25.08 -4.36 14.08
C SER A 156 23.85 -4.96 14.77
N GLN A 157 22.67 -4.38 14.56
CA GLN A 157 21.42 -4.78 15.21
C GLN A 157 20.47 -5.58 14.32
N LEU A 158 20.85 -5.86 13.06
CA LEU A 158 20.03 -6.53 12.06
C LEU A 158 20.85 -7.49 11.20
N LEU A 159 20.21 -8.55 10.72
CA LEU A 159 20.77 -9.39 9.68
C LEU A 159 20.92 -8.64 8.35
N ALA A 160 21.89 -9.08 7.53
CA ALA A 160 22.11 -8.52 6.21
C ALA A 160 20.86 -8.63 5.32
N PRO A 161 20.66 -7.70 4.37
CA PRO A 161 19.56 -7.79 3.41
C PRO A 161 19.54 -9.16 2.72
N GLY A 162 18.34 -9.70 2.53
CA GLY A 162 18.17 -11.05 2.03
C GLY A 162 16.72 -11.49 2.01
N PHE A 163 16.48 -12.70 1.51
CA PHE A 163 15.15 -13.29 1.42
C PHE A 163 15.22 -14.82 1.41
N ASN A 164 14.38 -15.50 2.20
CA ASN A 164 14.31 -16.98 2.28
C ASN A 164 15.68 -17.68 2.44
N GLY A 165 16.59 -17.10 3.24
CA GLY A 165 17.93 -17.65 3.45
C GLY A 165 18.96 -17.29 2.37
N GLU A 166 18.54 -16.68 1.27
CA GLU A 166 19.46 -16.07 0.30
C GLU A 166 19.90 -14.70 0.82
N ILE A 167 21.21 -14.49 0.94
CA ILE A 167 21.80 -13.21 1.31
C ILE A 167 21.97 -12.37 0.03
N MET A 168 21.56 -11.11 0.09
CA MET A 168 21.74 -10.16 -1.01
C MET A 168 23.23 -9.91 -1.30
N PRO A 169 23.66 -9.88 -2.58
CA PRO A 169 25.02 -9.50 -2.94
C PRO A 169 25.41 -8.13 -2.39
N LYS A 170 26.68 -7.99 -1.96
CA LYS A 170 27.17 -6.75 -1.31
C LYS A 170 27.23 -5.54 -2.25
N ASP A 171 27.38 -5.79 -3.54
CA ASP A 171 27.43 -4.81 -4.63
C ASP A 171 26.04 -4.36 -5.11
N GLU A 172 24.96 -4.95 -4.58
CA GLU A 172 23.58 -4.56 -4.93
C GLU A 172 23.22 -3.17 -4.37
N GLY A 173 23.06 -2.23 -5.31
CA GLY A 173 22.70 -0.83 -5.05
C GLY A 173 21.20 -0.60 -4.87
N ALA A 174 20.34 -1.55 -5.26
CA ALA A 174 18.88 -1.42 -5.23
C ALA A 174 18.20 -2.57 -4.43
N PRO A 175 18.34 -2.60 -3.09
CA PRO A 175 17.90 -3.76 -2.29
C PRO A 175 16.41 -4.10 -2.41
N LEU A 176 15.55 -3.10 -2.48
CA LEU A 176 14.11 -3.36 -2.65
C LEU A 176 13.79 -3.88 -4.05
N GLN A 177 14.50 -3.48 -5.09
CA GLN A 177 14.31 -4.06 -6.43
C GLN A 177 14.78 -5.52 -6.44
N TRP A 178 15.95 -5.80 -5.84
CA TRP A 178 16.45 -7.15 -5.65
C TRP A 178 15.47 -8.05 -4.87
N LEU A 179 14.90 -7.53 -3.79
CA LEU A 179 13.94 -8.23 -2.95
C LEU A 179 12.62 -8.48 -3.69
N THR A 180 12.06 -7.45 -4.34
CA THR A 180 10.76 -7.57 -5.01
C THR A 180 10.80 -8.55 -6.17
N GLN A 181 11.91 -8.63 -6.91
CA GLN A 181 12.10 -9.69 -7.92
C GLN A 181 11.94 -11.09 -7.32
N ARG A 182 12.53 -11.36 -6.15
CA ARG A 182 12.44 -12.64 -5.45
C ARG A 182 11.05 -12.90 -4.87
N ILE A 183 10.43 -11.89 -4.26
CA ILE A 183 9.05 -12.00 -3.77
C ILE A 183 8.12 -12.39 -4.91
N THR A 184 8.23 -11.75 -6.08
CA THR A 184 7.32 -12.04 -7.20
C THR A 184 7.51 -13.42 -7.81
N GLN A 185 8.69 -14.04 -7.64
CA GLN A 185 8.98 -15.41 -8.06
C GLN A 185 8.56 -16.46 -7.02
N ASP A 186 8.28 -16.04 -5.79
CA ASP A 186 7.82 -16.92 -4.72
C ASP A 186 6.34 -17.32 -4.96
N PRO A 187 5.98 -18.62 -4.95
CA PRO A 187 4.58 -19.05 -5.11
C PRO A 187 3.62 -18.44 -4.09
N ARG A 188 4.12 -18.03 -2.92
CA ARG A 188 3.34 -17.35 -1.90
C ARG A 188 2.82 -15.99 -2.36
N PHE A 189 3.49 -15.31 -3.29
CA PHE A 189 3.01 -14.05 -3.86
C PHE A 189 1.71 -14.23 -4.64
N ALA A 190 1.62 -15.27 -5.46
CA ALA A 190 0.39 -15.61 -6.16
C ALA A 190 -0.72 -15.92 -5.14
N ARG A 191 -0.44 -16.78 -4.16
CA ARG A 191 -1.41 -17.18 -3.12
C ARG A 191 -1.91 -15.98 -2.29
N ALA A 192 -1.02 -15.10 -1.88
CA ALA A 192 -1.35 -13.85 -1.19
C ALA A 192 -2.29 -12.99 -2.03
N THR A 193 -1.98 -12.81 -3.32
CA THR A 193 -2.81 -12.04 -4.26
C THR A 193 -4.22 -12.63 -4.39
N VAL A 194 -4.33 -13.96 -4.52
CA VAL A 194 -5.65 -14.64 -4.56
C VAL A 194 -6.42 -14.36 -3.28
N LYS A 195 -5.79 -14.54 -2.11
CA LYS A 195 -6.40 -14.32 -0.80
C LYS A 195 -6.87 -12.88 -0.59
N THR A 196 -6.08 -11.89 -1.02
CA THR A 196 -6.46 -10.47 -0.95
C THR A 196 -7.76 -10.18 -1.71
N LEU A 197 -7.95 -10.80 -2.88
CA LEU A 197 -9.14 -10.58 -3.71
C LEU A 197 -10.30 -11.53 -3.40
N PHE A 198 -10.04 -12.61 -2.68
CA PHE A 198 -10.99 -13.70 -2.48
C PHE A 198 -12.31 -13.21 -1.87
N GLN A 199 -12.25 -12.53 -0.72
CA GLN A 199 -13.46 -12.04 -0.05
C GLN A 199 -14.14 -10.92 -0.84
N ALA A 200 -13.36 -10.01 -1.43
CA ALA A 200 -13.91 -8.89 -2.19
C ALA A 200 -14.70 -9.35 -3.43
N ILE A 201 -14.28 -10.44 -4.08
CA ILE A 201 -14.91 -10.95 -5.30
C ILE A 201 -15.97 -12.00 -4.98
N THR A 202 -15.69 -12.95 -4.09
CA THR A 202 -16.60 -14.06 -3.79
C THR A 202 -17.63 -13.72 -2.71
N GLY A 203 -17.35 -12.73 -1.85
CA GLY A 203 -18.14 -12.43 -0.65
C GLY A 203 -17.86 -13.36 0.53
N HIS A 204 -17.03 -14.40 0.36
CA HIS A 204 -16.69 -15.36 1.41
C HIS A 204 -15.38 -14.98 2.11
N SER A 205 -15.42 -14.92 3.44
CA SER A 205 -14.21 -14.72 4.24
C SER A 205 -13.25 -15.91 4.10
N LEU A 206 -11.96 -15.61 4.26
CA LEU A 206 -10.94 -16.65 4.40
C LEU A 206 -11.14 -17.37 5.74
N LEU A 207 -11.13 -18.71 5.70
CA LEU A 207 -11.23 -19.55 6.88
C LEU A 207 -9.89 -19.53 7.64
N ILE A 208 -9.98 -19.37 8.95
CA ILE A 208 -8.83 -19.45 9.85
C ILE A 208 -8.36 -20.90 9.90
N ASN A 209 -7.04 -21.11 9.98
CA ASN A 209 -6.46 -22.44 10.15
C ASN A 209 -7.04 -23.09 11.43
N PRO A 210 -7.71 -24.25 11.32
CA PRO A 210 -8.29 -24.90 12.48
C PRO A 210 -7.21 -25.37 13.46
N ASP A 211 -7.46 -25.21 14.76
CA ASP A 211 -6.57 -25.72 15.79
C ASP A 211 -6.73 -27.24 15.99
N GLN A 212 -5.92 -27.82 16.88
CA GLN A 212 -5.95 -29.25 17.19
C GLN A 212 -7.28 -29.75 17.80
N HIS A 213 -8.16 -28.86 18.27
CA HIS A 213 -9.46 -29.20 18.85
C HIS A 213 -10.61 -29.03 17.84
N ALA A 214 -10.32 -28.56 16.63
CA ALA A 214 -11.34 -28.32 15.63
C ALA A 214 -11.99 -29.63 15.13
N GLY A 215 -13.31 -29.60 14.98
CA GLY A 215 -14.05 -30.74 14.44
C GLY A 215 -13.67 -31.09 13.01
N GLN A 216 -13.92 -32.33 12.60
CA GLN A 216 -13.60 -32.85 11.26
C GLN A 216 -14.17 -31.97 10.14
N LEU A 217 -15.40 -31.47 10.28
CA LEU A 217 -16.04 -30.62 9.29
C LEU A 217 -15.32 -29.28 9.09
N ALA A 218 -14.80 -28.67 10.16
CA ALA A 218 -14.05 -27.43 10.09
C ALA A 218 -12.73 -27.63 9.31
N ASN A 219 -12.02 -28.71 9.62
CA ASN A 219 -10.82 -29.14 8.89
C ASN A 219 -11.10 -29.39 7.40
N GLN A 220 -12.17 -30.11 7.06
CA GLN A 220 -12.55 -30.37 5.68
C GLN A 220 -12.86 -29.08 4.91
N ARG A 221 -13.63 -28.15 5.51
CA ARG A 221 -13.96 -26.86 4.89
C ARG A 221 -12.72 -25.99 4.65
N TYR A 222 -11.83 -25.91 5.64
CA TYR A 222 -10.58 -25.18 5.51
C TYR A 222 -9.72 -25.77 4.39
N ASN A 223 -9.49 -27.08 4.40
CA ASN A 223 -8.66 -27.76 3.40
C ASN A 223 -9.23 -27.62 1.97
N TYR A 224 -10.55 -27.67 1.83
CA TYR A 224 -11.22 -27.42 0.56
C TYR A 224 -11.04 -25.96 0.09
N GLN A 225 -11.16 -24.98 0.98
CA GLN A 225 -10.89 -23.58 0.61
C GLN A 225 -9.43 -23.39 0.17
N GLN A 226 -8.48 -23.97 0.92
CA GLN A 226 -7.06 -23.86 0.58
C GLN A 226 -6.74 -24.54 -0.74
N SER A 227 -7.36 -25.67 -1.08
CA SER A 227 -7.13 -26.34 -2.37
C SER A 227 -7.62 -25.52 -3.56
N ILE A 228 -8.78 -24.84 -3.43
CA ILE A 228 -9.28 -23.90 -4.45
C ILE A 228 -8.35 -22.70 -4.58
N ILE A 229 -7.94 -22.08 -3.46
CA ILE A 229 -7.01 -20.94 -3.47
C ILE A 229 -5.69 -21.34 -4.13
N GLN A 230 -5.14 -22.50 -3.79
CA GLN A 230 -3.88 -23.00 -4.33
C GLN A 230 -3.99 -23.26 -5.85
N LYS A 231 -5.10 -23.86 -6.30
CA LYS A 231 -5.35 -24.06 -7.73
C LYS A 231 -5.41 -22.74 -8.49
N ILE A 232 -6.18 -21.78 -8.00
CA ILE A 232 -6.29 -20.45 -8.62
C ILE A 232 -4.93 -19.72 -8.62
N ALA A 233 -4.13 -19.88 -7.57
CA ALA A 233 -2.78 -19.32 -7.50
C ALA A 233 -1.84 -19.93 -8.54
N SER A 234 -1.91 -21.25 -8.75
CA SER A 234 -1.17 -21.93 -9.83
C SER A 234 -1.61 -21.44 -11.21
N ASP A 235 -2.93 -21.39 -11.48
CA ASP A 235 -3.46 -20.85 -12.74
C ASP A 235 -3.03 -19.39 -12.97
N PHE A 236 -2.91 -18.61 -11.90
CA PHE A 236 -2.44 -17.22 -11.95
C PHE A 236 -0.97 -17.13 -12.36
N ILE A 237 -0.10 -17.98 -11.80
CA ILE A 237 1.31 -18.08 -12.19
C ILE A 237 1.42 -18.51 -13.66
N ASP A 238 0.70 -19.55 -14.07
CA ASP A 238 0.70 -20.10 -15.43
C ASP A 238 0.20 -19.08 -16.46
N SER A 239 -0.70 -18.18 -16.04
CA SER A 239 -1.18 -17.06 -16.86
C SER A 239 -0.18 -15.90 -17.00
N ASN A 240 1.05 -16.07 -16.52
CA ASN A 240 2.05 -15.01 -16.35
C ASN A 240 1.51 -13.85 -15.49
N TYR A 241 0.91 -14.19 -14.35
CA TYR A 241 0.34 -13.23 -13.39
C TYR A 241 -0.69 -12.28 -14.02
N ASN A 242 -1.54 -12.76 -14.93
CA ASN A 242 -2.57 -11.93 -15.54
C ASN A 242 -3.75 -11.73 -14.59
N ILE A 243 -3.88 -10.52 -14.04
CA ILE A 243 -4.90 -10.18 -13.04
C ILE A 243 -6.34 -10.40 -13.54
N LYS A 244 -6.60 -10.26 -14.84
CA LYS A 244 -7.94 -10.50 -15.40
C LYS A 244 -8.31 -11.98 -15.38
N GLN A 245 -7.33 -12.85 -15.63
CA GLN A 245 -7.54 -14.30 -15.54
C GLN A 245 -7.77 -14.72 -14.11
N LEU A 246 -7.06 -14.14 -13.14
CA LEU A 246 -7.32 -14.34 -11.72
C LEU A 246 -8.75 -13.93 -11.33
N ILE A 247 -9.18 -12.72 -11.70
CA ILE A 247 -10.55 -12.26 -11.43
C ILE A 247 -11.59 -13.21 -12.06
N LYS A 248 -11.38 -13.61 -13.31
CA LYS A 248 -12.24 -14.59 -13.99
C LYS A 248 -12.28 -15.92 -13.23
N ALA A 249 -11.14 -16.45 -12.81
CA ALA A 249 -11.06 -17.71 -12.06
C ALA A 249 -11.81 -17.63 -10.72
N LEU A 250 -11.70 -16.50 -10.01
CA LEU A 250 -12.45 -16.27 -8.77
C LEU A 250 -13.96 -16.21 -9.00
N ILE A 251 -14.42 -15.52 -10.04
CA ILE A 251 -15.85 -15.46 -10.44
C ILE A 251 -16.36 -16.83 -10.92
N MET A 252 -15.50 -17.64 -11.52
CA MET A 252 -15.88 -18.99 -11.97
C MET A 252 -15.79 -20.04 -10.86
N SER A 253 -15.24 -19.71 -9.69
CA SER A 253 -15.08 -20.64 -8.57
C SER A 253 -16.41 -21.08 -7.97
N ASP A 254 -16.42 -22.23 -7.30
CA ASP A 254 -17.58 -22.74 -6.55
C ASP A 254 -18.01 -21.77 -5.43
N TYR A 255 -17.06 -21.00 -4.88
CA TYR A 255 -17.34 -19.95 -3.90
C TYR A 255 -18.13 -18.78 -4.48
N PHE A 256 -18.00 -18.50 -5.77
CA PHE A 256 -18.84 -17.49 -6.42
C PHE A 256 -20.16 -18.09 -6.95
N ASN A 257 -20.15 -19.36 -7.38
CA ASN A 257 -21.25 -19.99 -8.11
C ASN A 257 -22.21 -20.87 -7.31
N SER A 258 -21.86 -21.32 -6.11
CA SER A 258 -22.70 -22.26 -5.36
C SER A 258 -24.05 -21.65 -4.94
N GLU A 259 -25.13 -22.40 -5.20
CA GLU A 259 -26.53 -22.04 -4.92
C GLU A 259 -26.95 -22.31 -3.45
N THR A 260 -26.07 -22.89 -2.64
CA THR A 260 -26.36 -23.23 -1.23
C THR A 260 -26.27 -21.99 -0.34
N PHE A 261 -27.31 -21.18 -0.44
CA PHE A 261 -27.55 -19.97 0.34
C PHE A 261 -28.14 -20.33 1.71
N VAL A 262 -27.32 -20.35 2.75
CA VAL A 262 -27.79 -20.23 4.14
C VAL A 262 -27.02 -19.08 4.79
N GLY A 263 -27.69 -17.93 4.94
CA GLY A 263 -27.17 -16.77 5.63
C GLY A 263 -26.76 -15.64 4.68
N GLY A 264 -27.41 -14.48 4.85
CA GLY A 264 -27.15 -13.28 4.06
C GLY A 264 -25.70 -12.82 4.19
N SER A 265 -24.89 -13.14 3.20
CA SER A 265 -23.72 -12.35 2.89
C SER A 265 -24.19 -11.05 2.23
N SER A 266 -23.57 -9.92 2.59
CA SER A 266 -23.67 -8.66 1.85
C SER A 266 -22.95 -8.81 0.51
N GLN A 267 -23.48 -9.66 -0.36
CA GLN A 267 -22.95 -9.91 -1.69
C GLN A 267 -23.61 -8.93 -2.67
N LEU A 268 -22.80 -8.23 -3.46
CA LEU A 268 -23.29 -7.54 -4.65
C LEU A 268 -23.76 -8.62 -5.64
N LEU A 269 -25.07 -8.78 -5.79
CA LEU A 269 -25.64 -9.70 -6.76
C LEU A 269 -25.58 -9.05 -8.15
N PRO A 270 -25.00 -9.73 -9.16
CA PRO A 270 -25.18 -9.33 -10.55
C PRO A 270 -26.66 -9.18 -10.89
N SER A 271 -26.98 -8.30 -11.83
CA SER A 271 -28.34 -7.95 -12.26
C SER A 271 -29.23 -9.18 -12.48
N GLU A 272 -28.67 -10.19 -13.12
CA GLU A 272 -29.37 -11.42 -13.50
C GLU A 272 -29.68 -12.26 -12.26
N ARG A 273 -28.76 -12.32 -11.29
CA ARG A 273 -28.94 -13.10 -10.05
C ARG A 273 -29.92 -12.44 -9.11
N LEU A 274 -29.85 -11.12 -8.97
CA LEU A 274 -30.83 -10.36 -8.18
C LEU A 274 -32.24 -10.53 -8.75
N THR A 275 -32.39 -10.43 -10.07
CA THR A 275 -33.66 -10.66 -10.78
C THR A 275 -34.21 -12.06 -10.49
N ARG A 276 -33.39 -13.11 -10.63
CA ARG A 276 -33.82 -14.48 -10.32
C ARG A 276 -34.22 -14.63 -8.85
N LYS A 277 -33.48 -13.99 -7.94
CA LYS A 277 -33.74 -14.08 -6.50
C LYS A 277 -35.07 -13.41 -6.15
N LEU A 278 -35.29 -12.18 -6.61
CA LEU A 278 -36.55 -11.45 -6.40
C LEU A 278 -37.75 -12.19 -7.02
N LYS A 279 -37.58 -12.76 -8.21
CA LYS A 279 -38.60 -13.62 -8.81
C LYS A 279 -38.87 -14.87 -7.98
N ALA A 280 -37.83 -15.52 -7.46
CA ALA A 280 -37.99 -16.74 -6.67
C ALA A 280 -38.61 -16.49 -5.27
N THR A 281 -38.28 -15.37 -4.63
CA THR A 281 -38.70 -15.08 -3.24
C THR A 281 -39.96 -14.24 -3.15
N LEU A 282 -40.12 -13.27 -4.04
CA LEU A 282 -41.19 -12.27 -4.02
C LEU A 282 -42.15 -12.40 -5.22
N ASN A 283 -41.88 -13.34 -6.15
CA ASN A 283 -42.56 -13.43 -7.44
C ASN A 283 -42.53 -12.10 -8.23
N ASP A 284 -41.49 -11.28 -7.99
CA ASP A 284 -41.35 -9.96 -8.58
C ASP A 284 -40.37 -9.99 -9.76
N ASN A 285 -40.84 -9.52 -10.93
CA ASN A 285 -40.08 -9.44 -12.18
C ASN A 285 -39.71 -7.99 -12.56
N SER A 286 -39.94 -7.02 -11.66
CA SER A 286 -39.70 -5.60 -11.88
C SER A 286 -38.23 -5.25 -12.22
N PHE A 287 -37.28 -6.14 -11.90
CA PHE A 287 -35.84 -5.96 -12.13
C PHE A 287 -35.29 -6.60 -13.42
N SER A 288 -36.16 -7.05 -14.33
CA SER A 288 -35.79 -7.83 -15.53
C SER A 288 -35.03 -7.08 -16.64
N GLY A 289 -34.73 -5.78 -16.48
CA GLY A 289 -33.98 -4.98 -17.45
C GLY A 289 -32.73 -4.33 -16.84
N SER A 290 -31.63 -4.29 -17.61
CA SER A 290 -30.37 -3.62 -17.21
C SER A 290 -30.55 -2.15 -16.80
N ASN A 291 -31.60 -1.49 -17.29
CA ASN A 291 -31.84 -0.06 -17.07
C ASN A 291 -32.42 0.26 -15.69
N THR A 292 -33.10 -0.67 -15.02
CA THR A 292 -33.71 -0.43 -13.69
C THR A 292 -32.72 -0.61 -12.53
N LEU A 293 -31.58 -1.27 -12.76
CA LEU A 293 -30.53 -1.47 -11.75
C LEU A 293 -29.50 -0.35 -11.72
N LEU A 294 -29.37 0.39 -12.81
CA LEU A 294 -28.54 1.59 -12.89
C LEU A 294 -29.22 2.80 -12.22
N SER A 295 -30.53 2.75 -11.99
CA SER A 295 -31.33 3.84 -11.41
C SER A 295 -31.66 3.67 -9.93
N SER A 296 -31.39 2.50 -9.33
CA SER A 296 -31.70 2.24 -7.92
C SER A 296 -30.44 2.36 -7.07
N ASN A 297 -30.20 3.56 -6.55
CA ASN A 297 -29.40 3.98 -5.37
C ASN A 297 -28.55 2.91 -4.62
N VAL A 298 -27.76 2.11 -5.32
CA VAL A 298 -26.56 1.51 -4.78
C VAL A 298 -25.56 2.65 -4.75
N TYR A 299 -25.10 3.00 -3.54
CA TYR A 299 -24.22 4.14 -3.28
C TYR A 299 -23.07 4.23 -4.31
N GLN A 300 -23.26 5.02 -5.36
CA GLN A 300 -22.23 5.47 -6.29
C GLN A 300 -21.69 6.78 -5.73
N GLY A 301 -21.05 6.70 -4.57
CA GLY A 301 -20.48 7.87 -3.97
C GLY A 301 -19.19 8.24 -4.69
N ASP A 302 -19.21 9.35 -5.43
CA ASP A 302 -18.03 10.20 -5.68
C ASP A 302 -17.50 10.85 -4.38
N GLN A 303 -18.03 10.44 -3.23
CA GLN A 303 -17.72 10.97 -1.90
C GLN A 303 -17.00 9.90 -1.07
N ALA A 304 -15.84 10.26 -0.57
CA ALA A 304 -15.07 9.47 0.37
C ALA A 304 -15.93 9.14 1.61
N ASN A 305 -15.95 7.88 2.05
CA ASN A 305 -16.50 7.55 3.37
C ASN A 305 -15.68 8.23 4.49
N GLY A 306 -16.21 8.36 5.70
CA GLY A 306 -15.54 9.13 6.77
C GLY A 306 -14.09 8.71 7.07
N ILE A 307 -13.74 7.42 6.91
CA ILE A 307 -12.35 6.97 7.04
C ILE A 307 -11.50 7.44 5.86
N MET A 308 -12.02 7.35 4.63
CA MET A 308 -11.35 7.86 3.43
C MET A 308 -11.18 9.38 3.50
N THR A 309 -12.16 10.13 4.00
CA THR A 309 -12.04 11.58 4.22
C THR A 309 -10.93 11.89 5.22
N LEU A 310 -10.85 11.13 6.33
CA LEU A 310 -9.78 11.29 7.32
C LEU A 310 -8.40 10.95 6.73
N ILE A 311 -8.30 9.89 5.93
CA ILE A 311 -7.05 9.53 5.24
C ILE A 311 -6.66 10.60 4.22
N GLN A 312 -7.62 11.10 3.43
CA GLN A 312 -7.40 12.18 2.47
C GLN A 312 -6.95 13.46 3.19
N GLN A 313 -7.63 13.86 4.25
CA GLN A 313 -7.26 15.03 5.05
C GLN A 313 -5.89 14.87 5.70
N TYR A 314 -5.59 13.71 6.27
CA TYR A 314 -4.24 13.41 6.79
C TYR A 314 -3.17 13.48 5.70
N THR A 315 -3.47 12.91 4.53
CA THR A 315 -2.55 12.89 3.39
C THR A 315 -2.31 14.30 2.84
N ALA A 316 -3.38 15.10 2.71
CA ALA A 316 -3.33 16.48 2.27
C ALA A 316 -2.57 17.38 3.25
N THR A 317 -2.90 17.33 4.55
CA THR A 317 -2.22 18.12 5.58
C THR A 317 -0.72 17.83 5.60
N TYR A 318 -0.33 16.55 5.61
CA TYR A 318 1.08 16.22 5.58
C TYR A 318 1.71 16.58 4.23
N GLY A 319 1.02 16.32 3.11
CA GLY A 319 1.49 16.67 1.77
C GLY A 319 1.86 18.15 1.69
N ALA A 320 1.02 19.01 2.28
CA ALA A 320 1.32 20.43 2.47
C ALA A 320 2.57 20.64 3.33
N CYS A 321 2.71 19.95 4.47
CA CYS A 321 3.90 20.06 5.33
C CYS A 321 5.22 19.67 4.63
N GLU A 322 5.26 18.57 3.88
CA GLU A 322 6.50 18.19 3.17
C GLU A 322 6.78 19.08 1.97
N SER A 323 5.75 19.50 1.23
CA SER A 323 5.92 20.45 0.13
C SER A 323 6.51 21.76 0.66
N LEU A 324 5.97 22.24 1.79
CA LEU A 324 6.46 23.44 2.46
C LEU A 324 7.90 23.29 2.95
N LYS A 325 8.23 22.17 3.60
CA LYS A 325 9.60 21.89 4.08
C LYS A 325 10.61 21.92 2.93
N GLN A 326 10.28 21.30 1.80
CA GLN A 326 11.18 21.30 0.64
C GLN A 326 11.33 22.69 0.03
N ASP A 327 10.24 23.46 -0.03
CA ASP A 327 10.29 24.82 -0.54
C ASP A 327 11.11 25.75 0.38
N LEU A 328 10.90 25.67 1.70
CA LEU A 328 11.64 26.45 2.68
C LEU A 328 13.15 26.12 2.75
N ALA A 329 13.55 24.94 2.27
CA ALA A 329 14.96 24.57 2.14
C ALA A 329 15.66 25.26 0.95
N LYS A 330 14.91 25.87 0.02
CA LYS A 330 15.44 26.67 -1.09
C LYS A 330 15.83 28.08 -0.63
N LEU A 331 16.67 28.74 -1.42
CA LEU A 331 16.95 30.17 -1.26
C LEU A 331 15.66 30.97 -1.46
N PRO A 332 15.48 32.13 -0.78
CA PRO A 332 14.24 32.91 -0.87
C PRO A 332 13.78 33.21 -2.30
N ALA A 333 14.70 33.50 -3.22
CA ALA A 333 14.39 33.79 -4.62
C ALA A 333 13.87 32.58 -5.43
N ASP A 334 14.12 31.35 -4.96
CA ASP A 334 13.75 30.11 -5.65
C ASP A 334 12.51 29.42 -5.03
N ARG A 335 11.91 30.04 -4.01
CA ARG A 335 10.71 29.54 -3.33
C ARG A 335 9.47 29.78 -4.19
N ILE A 336 8.61 28.78 -4.23
CA ILE A 336 7.38 28.79 -5.04
C ILE A 336 6.14 28.85 -4.13
N LEU A 337 6.17 28.20 -2.96
CA LEU A 337 5.01 28.10 -2.07
C LEU A 337 4.95 29.26 -1.09
N LEU A 338 6.07 29.64 -0.49
CA LEU A 338 6.15 30.80 0.40
C LEU A 338 7.30 31.73 0.00
N PRO A 339 7.19 32.45 -1.13
CA PRO A 339 8.22 33.37 -1.60
C PRO A 339 8.52 34.48 -0.60
N GLU A 340 7.50 34.99 0.09
CA GLU A 340 7.63 36.12 1.03
C GLU A 340 8.00 35.67 2.45
N PHE A 341 8.31 34.38 2.66
CA PHE A 341 8.66 33.90 4.00
C PHE A 341 10.08 34.32 4.40
N ASP A 342 10.20 34.85 5.62
CA ASP A 342 11.47 35.29 6.19
C ASP A 342 11.74 34.62 7.55
N TRP A 343 12.89 33.94 7.65
CA TRP A 343 13.35 33.26 8.87
C TRP A 343 13.75 34.23 9.99
N THR A 344 14.00 35.50 9.65
CA THR A 344 14.47 36.51 10.61
C THR A 344 13.33 37.32 11.24
N SER A 345 12.10 37.13 10.74
CA SER A 345 10.89 37.73 11.28
C SER A 345 10.57 37.17 12.67
N ALA A 346 10.80 37.97 13.71
CA ALA A 346 10.45 37.63 15.10
C ALA A 346 9.03 38.13 15.46
N MET A 347 8.42 37.47 16.44
CA MET A 347 7.23 38.02 17.10
C MET A 347 7.62 39.26 17.92
N LEU A 348 6.71 40.22 18.01
CA LEU A 348 6.86 41.36 18.90
C LEU A 348 6.74 40.91 20.37
N ASP A 349 7.21 41.73 21.31
CA ASP A 349 7.23 41.40 22.75
C ASP A 349 5.85 41.08 23.35
N ASP A 350 4.77 41.53 22.70
CA ASP A 350 3.38 41.26 23.08
C ASP A 350 2.82 39.96 22.46
N GLY A 351 3.65 39.21 21.74
CA GLY A 351 3.26 38.01 21.01
C GLY A 351 2.48 38.28 19.73
N SER A 352 2.44 39.52 19.24
CA SER A 352 1.85 39.87 17.94
C SER A 352 2.89 39.79 16.80
N LEU A 353 2.41 39.65 15.57
CA LEU A 353 3.25 39.69 14.38
C LEU A 353 3.45 41.13 13.93
N SER A 354 4.64 41.45 13.41
CA SER A 354 4.87 42.76 12.80
C SER A 354 3.91 42.98 11.62
N ALA A 355 3.56 44.24 11.34
CA ALA A 355 2.70 44.57 10.19
C ALA A 355 3.30 44.07 8.86
N GLN A 356 4.63 44.08 8.74
CA GLN A 356 5.34 43.57 7.58
C GLN A 356 5.18 42.04 7.45
N THR A 357 5.38 41.29 8.55
CA THR A 357 5.16 39.84 8.57
C THR A 357 3.71 39.49 8.25
N HIS A 358 2.76 40.30 8.71
CA HIS A 358 1.34 40.12 8.42
C HIS A 358 1.03 40.31 6.92
N GLU A 359 1.62 41.32 6.27
CA GLU A 359 1.48 41.51 4.83
C GLU A 359 2.17 40.40 4.02
N SER A 360 3.37 39.96 4.43
CA SER A 360 4.04 38.80 3.81
C SER A 360 3.20 37.52 3.91
N ILE A 361 2.49 37.29 5.02
CA ILE A 361 1.56 36.17 5.15
C ILE A 361 0.39 36.31 4.17
N LYS A 362 -0.20 37.51 4.04
CA LYS A 362 -1.29 37.73 3.07
C LYS A 362 -0.85 37.49 1.64
N LEU A 363 0.33 37.99 1.26
CA LEU A 363 0.91 37.78 -0.07
C LEU A 363 1.16 36.29 -0.34
N ASN A 364 1.69 35.56 0.63
CA ASN A 364 1.88 34.11 0.50
C ASN A 364 0.54 33.36 0.37
N ILE A 365 -0.50 33.74 1.11
CA ILE A 365 -1.83 33.11 1.01
C ILE A 365 -2.45 33.33 -0.37
N GLN A 366 -2.15 34.43 -1.06
CA GLN A 366 -2.63 34.68 -2.42
C GLN A 366 -1.97 33.75 -3.46
N ASN A 367 -0.84 33.13 -3.13
CA ASN A 367 -0.09 32.23 -4.01
C ASN A 367 -0.35 30.73 -3.71
N LEU A 368 -1.13 30.42 -2.68
CA LEU A 368 -1.49 29.06 -2.26
C LEU A 368 -2.89 28.70 -2.75
#